data_AF-A0A1H5SJM4-F1
#
_entry.id   AF-A0A1H5SJM4-F1
#
_cell.length_a   1.000
_cell.length_b   1.000
_cell.length_c   1.000
_cell.angle_alpha   90.00
_cell.angle_beta   90.00
_cell.angle_gamma   90.00
#
_symmetry.space_group_name_H-M   'P 1'
#
loop_
_entity.id
_entity.type
_entity.pdbx_description
1 polymer ?
#
loop_
_entity_poly.entity_id
_entity_poly.type
_entity_poly.pdbx_seq_one_letter_code
_entity_poly.pdbx_strand_id
1 'polypeptide(L)'
;MNASATQATEIWPLVAYFFLVVMLVVGVMALSYIIGERHRSKATDEPFESGIVTVGLARFRLSAKFYLIAVFFVIFDVEAVFLFAWAVAFRELGWPGYIEAIIFISILGAALAYLWRLGALDWGPPRHSAGRFAKDSRSPNHAVVSK
;
A
#
# COMPACT_ATOMS: atom_id res chain seq x y z
N MET A 1 -37.30 -0.81 -30.51
CA MET A 1 -35.98 -1.39 -30.83
C MET A 1 -35.13 -1.39 -29.56
N ASN A 2 -35.29 -2.48 -28.80
CA ASN A 2 -34.39 -3.17 -27.87
C ASN A 2 -33.23 -2.36 -27.25
N ALA A 3 -33.50 -1.43 -26.33
CA ALA A 3 -32.45 -0.78 -25.53
C ALA A 3 -31.55 -1.78 -24.77
N SER A 4 -32.09 -2.95 -24.43
CA SER A 4 -31.35 -4.08 -23.86
C SER A 4 -30.38 -4.76 -24.85
N ALA A 5 -30.68 -4.75 -26.15
CA ALA A 5 -29.78 -5.31 -27.16
C ALA A 5 -28.61 -4.36 -27.47
N THR A 6 -28.82 -3.05 -27.47
CA THR A 6 -27.75 -2.06 -27.64
C THR A 6 -26.82 -2.01 -26.41
N GLN A 7 -27.35 -2.11 -25.19
CA GLN A 7 -26.51 -2.26 -23.98
C GLN A 7 -25.61 -3.51 -24.06
N ALA A 8 -26.17 -4.65 -24.47
CA ALA A 8 -25.41 -5.88 -24.58
C ALA A 8 -24.29 -5.80 -25.64
N THR A 9 -24.50 -5.09 -26.75
CA THR A 9 -23.47 -4.91 -27.79
C THR A 9 -22.33 -3.99 -27.36
N GLU A 10 -22.56 -3.04 -26.45
CA GLU A 10 -21.53 -2.13 -25.93
C GLU A 10 -20.66 -2.78 -24.84
N ILE A 11 -21.25 -3.65 -24.00
CA ILE A 11 -20.51 -4.28 -22.88
C ILE A 11 -19.72 -5.52 -23.36
N TRP A 12 -20.19 -6.17 -24.43
CA TRP A 12 -19.58 -7.39 -24.97
C TRP A 12 -18.09 -7.24 -25.37
N PRO A 13 -17.66 -6.17 -26.06
CA PRO A 13 -16.24 -5.94 -26.36
C PRO A 13 -15.37 -5.82 -25.10
N LEU A 14 -15.87 -5.19 -24.03
CA LEU A 14 -15.14 -5.03 -22.78
C LEU A 14 -14.96 -6.38 -22.07
N VAL A 15 -16.01 -7.20 -22.05
CA VAL A 15 -15.95 -8.56 -21.50
C VAL A 15 -14.98 -9.42 -22.31
N ALA A 16 -15.07 -9.39 -23.65
CA ALA A 16 -14.17 -10.12 -24.52
C ALA A 16 -12.70 -9.69 -24.32
N TYR A 17 -12.44 -8.39 -24.20
CA TYR A 17 -11.11 -7.85 -23.91
C TYR A 17 -10.57 -8.33 -22.56
N PHE A 18 -11.39 -8.28 -21.50
CA PHE A 18 -11.00 -8.77 -20.18
C PHE A 18 -10.59 -10.25 -20.22
N PHE A 19 -11.39 -11.10 -20.87
CA PHE A 19 -11.07 -12.52 -21.02
C PHE A 19 -9.81 -12.75 -21.86
N LEU A 20 -9.60 -11.98 -22.92
CA LEU A 20 -8.40 -12.07 -23.74
C LEU A 20 -7.15 -11.70 -22.94
N VAL A 21 -7.20 -10.65 -22.12
CA VAL A 21 -6.09 -10.26 -21.24
C VAL A 21 -5.79 -11.35 -20.21
N VAL A 22 -6.82 -11.90 -19.56
CA VAL A 22 -6.66 -13.01 -18.61
C VAL A 22 -6.06 -14.24 -19.30
N MET A 23 -6.57 -14.60 -20.48
CA MET A 23 -6.05 -15.72 -21.27
C MET A 23 -4.59 -15.50 -21.67
N LEU A 24 -4.21 -14.29 -22.05
CA LEU A 24 -2.83 -13.94 -22.38
C LEU A 24 -1.92 -14.10 -21.17
N VAL A 25 -2.29 -13.54 -20.01
CA VAL A 25 -1.49 -13.65 -18.77
C VAL A 25 -1.31 -15.11 -18.36
N VAL A 26 -2.39 -15.88 -18.36
CA VAL A 26 -2.34 -17.32 -18.06
C VAL A 26 -1.50 -18.07 -19.09
N GLY A 27 -1.64 -17.74 -20.37
CA GLY A 27 -0.89 -18.34 -21.47
C GLY A 27 0.62 -18.11 -21.34
N VAL A 28 1.03 -16.88 -21.08
CA VAL A 28 2.45 -16.53 -20.85
C VAL A 28 2.98 -17.23 -19.60
N MET A 29 2.20 -17.27 -18.51
CA MET A 29 2.61 -17.94 -17.27
C MET A 29 2.74 -19.46 -17.46
N ALA A 30 1.81 -20.08 -18.19
CA ALA A 30 1.87 -21.50 -18.53
C ALA A 30 3.04 -21.83 -19.46
N LEU A 31 3.29 -20.99 -20.46
CA LEU A 31 4.40 -21.16 -21.39
C LEU A 31 5.74 -21.04 -20.66
N SER A 32 5.89 -20.04 -19.79
CA SER A 32 7.06 -19.88 -18.92
C SER A 32 7.27 -21.10 -18.01
N TYR A 33 6.18 -21.65 -17.46
CA TYR A 33 6.23 -22.83 -16.60
C TYR A 33 6.60 -24.14 -17.33
N ILE A 34 6.26 -24.27 -18.62
CA ILE A 34 6.57 -25.44 -19.46
C ILE A 34 7.98 -25.36 -20.06
N ILE A 35 8.39 -24.18 -20.54
CA ILE A 35 9.69 -23.97 -21.20
C ILE A 35 10.82 -23.77 -20.18
N GLY A 36 10.52 -23.23 -18.99
CA GLY A 36 11.51 -22.94 -17.96
C GLY A 36 12.21 -24.19 -17.42
N GLU A 37 13.54 -24.16 -17.39
CA GLU A 37 14.35 -25.21 -16.78
C GLU A 37 14.09 -25.28 -15.27
N ARG A 38 13.72 -26.47 -14.77
CA ARG A 38 13.43 -26.66 -13.35
C ARG A 38 14.66 -27.16 -12.62
N HIS A 39 15.39 -26.25 -12.01
CA HIS A 39 16.40 -26.59 -11.01
C HIS A 39 15.78 -26.57 -9.62
N ARG A 40 15.75 -27.74 -8.94
CA ARG A 40 15.28 -27.86 -7.55
C ARG A 40 16.47 -28.17 -6.65
N SER A 41 17.00 -27.15 -5.99
CA SER A 41 17.97 -27.29 -4.91
C SER A 41 17.33 -26.83 -3.60
N LYS A 42 17.68 -27.46 -2.48
CA LYS A 42 17.13 -27.12 -1.15
C LYS A 42 17.34 -25.64 -0.80
N ALA A 43 18.47 -25.07 -1.22
CA ALA A 43 18.79 -23.66 -0.99
C ALA A 43 18.01 -22.68 -1.88
N THR A 44 17.37 -23.14 -2.97
CA THR A 44 16.58 -22.31 -3.88
C THR A 44 15.18 -22.03 -3.34
N ASP A 45 14.64 -22.92 -2.52
CA ASP A 45 13.30 -22.80 -1.92
C ASP A 45 13.32 -22.12 -0.53
N GLU A 46 14.48 -21.67 -0.05
CA GLU A 46 14.64 -20.97 1.24
C GLU A 46 14.58 -19.44 1.06
N PRO A 47 13.94 -18.68 1.98
CA PRO A 47 13.94 -17.22 1.94
C PRO A 47 15.36 -16.65 1.93
N PHE A 48 15.63 -15.73 1.01
CA PHE A 48 16.96 -15.15 0.86
C PHE A 48 17.29 -14.22 2.03
N GLU A 49 18.33 -14.57 2.81
CA GLU A 49 18.85 -13.75 3.90
C GLU A 49 20.38 -13.60 3.79
N SER A 50 20.90 -13.24 2.61
CA SER A 50 22.34 -13.01 2.38
C SER A 50 23.26 -14.19 2.77
N GLY A 51 22.82 -15.42 2.52
CA GLY A 51 23.63 -16.62 2.74
C GLY A 51 23.60 -17.21 4.15
N ILE A 52 22.75 -16.67 5.04
CA ILE A 52 22.42 -17.34 6.31
C ILE A 52 21.07 -18.06 6.20
N VAL A 53 20.95 -19.17 6.93
CA VAL A 53 19.69 -19.90 7.05
C VAL A 53 18.68 -19.04 7.82
N THR A 54 17.48 -18.89 7.27
CA THR A 54 16.43 -18.07 7.89
C THR A 54 16.04 -18.66 9.24
N VAL A 55 16.25 -17.92 10.33
CA VAL A 55 15.89 -18.36 11.68
C VAL A 55 14.72 -17.54 12.23
N GLY A 56 13.63 -18.24 12.53
CA GLY A 56 12.45 -17.65 13.15
C GLY A 56 11.34 -17.26 12.18
N LEU A 57 10.22 -16.82 12.75
CA LEU A 57 9.07 -16.33 11.99
C LEU A 57 9.33 -14.87 11.62
N ALA A 58 9.22 -14.52 10.34
CA ALA A 58 9.24 -13.14 9.82
C ALA A 58 7.99 -12.33 10.22
N ARG A 59 7.50 -12.49 11.46
CA ARG A 59 6.34 -11.79 12.02
C ARG A 59 6.80 -10.52 12.70
N PHE A 60 7.27 -9.57 11.92
CA PHE A 60 7.41 -8.20 12.39
C PHE A 60 6.01 -7.60 12.60
N ARG A 61 5.82 -6.88 13.71
CA ARG A 61 4.64 -6.04 13.88
C ARG A 61 4.75 -4.90 12.88
N LEU A 62 4.13 -5.07 11.71
CA LEU A 62 3.98 -3.99 10.73
C LEU A 62 3.42 -2.78 11.47
N SER A 63 4.07 -1.63 11.30
CA SER A 63 3.73 -0.44 12.09
C SER A 63 2.26 -0.07 11.90
N ALA A 64 1.58 0.36 12.97
CA ALA A 64 0.17 0.78 12.92
C ALA A 64 -0.11 1.92 11.91
N LYS A 65 0.94 2.59 11.42
CA LYS A 65 0.86 3.63 10.40
C LYS A 65 0.27 3.13 9.09
N PHE A 66 0.58 1.90 8.67
CA PHE A 66 0.01 1.32 7.43
C PHE A 66 -1.51 1.13 7.53
N TYR A 67 -2.01 0.79 8.72
CA TYR A 67 -3.44 0.66 8.97
C TYR A 67 -4.15 2.01 8.87
N LEU A 68 -3.60 3.07 9.45
CA LEU A 68 -4.19 4.42 9.38
C LEU A 68 -4.31 4.91 7.93
N ILE A 69 -3.31 4.63 7.10
CA ILE A 69 -3.34 4.98 5.67
C ILE A 69 -4.40 4.17 4.92
N ALA A 70 -4.53 2.87 5.21
CA ALA A 70 -5.54 2.03 4.58
C ALA A 70 -6.97 2.48 4.92
N VAL A 71 -7.25 2.77 6.20
CA VAL A 71 -8.56 3.28 6.63
C VAL A 71 -8.84 4.64 6.01
N PHE A 72 -7.85 5.54 5.99
CA PHE A 72 -8.00 6.85 5.34
C PHE A 72 -8.27 6.72 3.83
N PHE A 73 -7.57 5.81 3.14
CA PHE A 73 -7.79 5.55 1.73
C PHE A 73 -9.23 5.08 1.46
N VAL A 74 -9.75 4.15 2.26
CA VAL A 74 -11.13 3.66 2.13
C VAL A 74 -12.15 4.78 2.35
N ILE A 75 -11.96 5.62 3.37
CA ILE A 75 -12.84 6.76 3.63
C ILE A 75 -12.79 7.72 2.43
N PHE A 76 -11.58 8.14 2.02
CA PHE A 76 -11.40 9.06 0.89
C PHE A 76 -11.97 8.51 -0.43
N ASP A 77 -11.86 7.21 -0.69
CA ASP A 77 -12.43 6.55 -1.87
C ASP A 77 -13.97 6.60 -1.87
N VAL A 78 -14.59 6.34 -0.72
CA VAL A 78 -16.04 6.50 -0.56
C VAL A 78 -16.47 7.96 -0.77
N GLU A 79 -15.71 8.92 -0.24
CA GLU A 79 -16.01 10.34 -0.46
C GLU A 79 -15.86 10.75 -1.94
N ALA A 80 -14.91 10.16 -2.67
CA ALA A 80 -14.74 10.41 -4.10
C ALA A 80 -15.96 9.92 -4.92
N VAL A 81 -16.58 8.80 -4.53
CA VAL A 81 -17.83 8.32 -5.15
C VAL A 81 -18.97 9.32 -4.94
N PHE A 82 -19.06 9.95 -3.76
CA PHE A 82 -20.07 11.00 -3.53
C PHE A 82 -19.84 12.24 -4.41
N LEU A 83 -18.59 12.68 -4.54
CA LEU A 83 -18.25 13.77 -5.47
C LEU A 83 -18.55 13.41 -6.93
N PHE A 84 -18.32 12.15 -7.33
CA PHE A 84 -18.64 11.69 -8.66
C PHE A 84 -20.16 11.69 -8.91
N ALA A 85 -20.96 11.19 -7.96
CA ALA A 85 -22.42 11.23 -8.06
C ALA A 85 -22.95 12.67 -8.18
N TRP A 86 -22.41 13.58 -7.36
CA TRP A 86 -22.70 15.01 -7.48
C TRP A 86 -22.28 15.58 -8.85
N ALA A 87 -21.09 15.23 -9.35
CA ALA A 87 -20.57 15.73 -10.62
C ALA A 87 -21.44 15.31 -11.81
N VAL A 88 -21.96 14.08 -11.81
CA VAL A 88 -22.91 13.58 -12.82
C VAL A 88 -24.22 14.37 -12.78
N ALA A 89 -24.73 14.69 -11.59
CA ALA A 89 -25.99 15.40 -11.40
C ALA A 89 -25.84 16.94 -11.31
N PHE A 90 -24.65 17.49 -11.53
CA PHE A 90 -24.32 18.91 -11.29
C PHE A 90 -25.31 19.90 -11.93
N ARG A 91 -25.76 19.60 -13.15
CA ARG A 91 -26.70 20.46 -13.89
C ARG A 91 -28.10 20.51 -13.28
N GLU A 92 -28.51 19.45 -12.58
CA GLU A 92 -29.84 19.31 -12.00
C GLU A 92 -29.91 19.93 -10.60
N LEU A 93 -28.81 19.85 -9.83
CA LEU A 93 -28.75 20.38 -8.46
C LEU A 93 -28.47 21.90 -8.39
N GLY A 94 -27.85 22.49 -9.42
CA GLY A 94 -27.59 23.94 -9.48
C GLY A 94 -26.79 24.48 -8.29
N TRP A 95 -27.12 25.70 -7.85
CA TRP A 95 -26.40 26.40 -6.77
C TRP A 95 -26.41 25.67 -5.42
N PRO A 96 -27.53 25.11 -4.94
CA PRO A 96 -27.55 24.34 -3.70
C PRO A 96 -26.57 23.16 -3.70
N GLY A 97 -26.56 22.35 -4.77
CA GLY A 97 -25.63 21.23 -4.87
C GLY A 97 -24.17 21.68 -4.93
N TYR A 98 -23.89 22.82 -5.57
CA TYR A 98 -22.54 23.37 -5.60
C TYR A 98 -22.03 23.76 -4.20
N ILE A 99 -22.89 24.37 -3.37
CA ILE A 99 -22.55 24.71 -1.98
C ILE A 99 -22.30 23.43 -1.17
N GLU A 100 -23.16 22.41 -1.32
CA GLU A 100 -22.98 21.13 -0.66
C GLU A 100 -21.65 20.47 -1.03
N ALA A 101 -21.27 20.47 -2.31
CA ALA A 101 -20.00 19.94 -2.77
C ALA A 101 -18.78 20.72 -2.21
N ILE A 102 -18.85 22.05 -2.13
CA ILE A 102 -17.78 22.85 -1.51
C ILE A 102 -17.63 22.51 -0.03
N ILE A 103 -18.74 22.43 0.71
CA ILE A 103 -18.72 22.09 2.14
C ILE A 103 -18.11 20.70 2.33
N PHE A 104 -18.54 19.74 1.51
CA PHE A 104 -18.04 18.37 1.53
C PHE A 104 -16.52 18.32 1.27
N ILE A 105 -16.04 18.94 0.19
CA ILE A 105 -14.59 19.03 -0.12
C ILE A 105 -13.81 19.70 1.01
N SER A 106 -14.39 20.73 1.63
CA SER A 106 -13.76 21.44 2.76
C SER A 106 -13.60 20.52 3.97
N ILE A 107 -14.59 19.67 4.26
CA ILE A 107 -14.52 18.67 5.34
C ILE A 107 -13.44 17.63 5.04
N LEU A 108 -13.35 17.12 3.80
CA LEU A 108 -12.25 16.23 3.39
C LEU A 108 -10.88 16.88 3.58
N GLY A 109 -10.75 18.13 3.13
CA GLY A 109 -9.53 18.92 3.27
C GLY A 109 -9.13 19.10 4.72
N ALA A 110 -10.10 19.39 5.61
CA ALA A 110 -9.88 19.51 7.04
C ALA A 110 -9.47 18.17 7.68
N ALA A 111 -10.11 17.06 7.31
CA ALA A 111 -9.76 15.72 7.79
C ALA A 111 -8.34 15.32 7.38
N LEU A 112 -7.95 15.59 6.12
CA LEU A 112 -6.60 15.35 5.62
C LEU A 112 -5.57 16.25 6.34
N ALA A 113 -5.88 17.54 6.52
CA ALA A 113 -5.00 18.46 7.23
C ALA A 113 -4.80 18.05 8.70
N TYR A 114 -5.85 17.58 9.38
CA TYR A 114 -5.77 17.04 10.72
C TYR A 114 -4.85 15.82 10.78
N LEU A 115 -5.03 14.86 9.87
CA LEU A 115 -4.22 13.64 9.82
C LEU A 115 -2.74 13.95 9.53
N TRP A 116 -2.47 14.93 8.67
CA TRP A 116 -1.12 15.39 8.42
C TRP A 116 -0.47 15.98 9.68
N ARG A 117 -1.22 16.78 10.45
CA ARG A 117 -0.76 17.32 11.74
C ARG A 117 -0.49 16.23 12.78
N LEU A 118 -1.20 15.11 12.73
CA LEU A 118 -0.99 13.97 13.63
C LEU A 118 0.31 13.19 13.35
N GLY A 119 1.03 13.50 12.28
CA GLY A 119 2.27 12.77 11.93
C GLY A 119 2.01 11.34 11.48
N ALA A 120 0.76 11.00 11.11
CA ALA A 120 0.44 9.71 10.50
C ALA A 120 1.20 9.50 9.17
N LEU A 121 1.66 10.59 8.56
CA LEU A 121 2.48 10.62 7.35
C LEU A 121 3.99 10.76 7.62
N ASP A 122 4.44 10.76 8.87
CA ASP A 122 5.87 10.88 9.17
C ASP A 122 6.54 9.49 9.15
N TRP A 123 7.36 9.28 8.12
CA TRP A 123 8.07 8.03 7.82
C TRP A 123 9.53 8.02 8.32
N GLY A 124 9.98 9.09 8.97
CA GLY A 124 11.36 9.20 9.43
C GLY A 124 11.71 8.17 10.51
N PRO A 125 12.83 7.42 10.40
CA PRO A 125 13.29 6.57 11.48
C PRO A 125 13.57 7.42 12.73
N PRO A 126 13.22 6.95 13.95
CA PRO A 126 13.66 7.61 15.17
C PRO A 126 15.18 7.74 15.13
N ARG A 127 15.71 8.97 15.22
CA ARG A 127 17.14 9.19 15.41
C ARG A 127 17.54 8.56 16.75
N HIS A 128 18.04 7.33 16.70
CA HIS A 128 18.79 6.77 17.82
C HIS A 128 20.06 7.61 17.94
N SER A 129 20.06 8.57 18.87
CA SER A 129 21.25 9.30 19.26
C SER A 129 22.30 8.30 19.76
N ALA A 130 23.21 7.92 18.87
CA ALA A 130 24.41 7.14 19.16
C ALA A 130 25.37 7.99 19.98
N GLY A 131 25.08 8.16 21.27
CA GLY A 131 25.79 9.10 22.14
C GLY A 131 26.27 8.52 23.47
N ARG A 132 26.21 7.20 23.69
CA ARG A 132 26.47 6.63 25.03
C ARG A 132 27.48 5.50 25.15
N PHE A 133 28.09 5.04 24.06
CA PHE A 133 29.08 3.95 24.12
C PHE A 133 30.55 4.41 24.04
N ALA A 134 30.82 5.70 23.79
CA ALA A 134 32.20 6.21 23.70
C ALA A 134 32.80 6.66 25.04
N LYS A 135 32.05 6.60 26.16
CA LYS A 135 32.52 7.09 27.47
C LYS A 135 33.06 6.00 28.40
N ASP A 136 32.83 4.72 28.10
CA ASP A 136 33.17 3.61 29.00
C ASP A 136 34.53 2.95 28.73
N SER A 137 35.24 3.35 27.67
CA SER A 137 36.56 2.79 27.33
C SER A 137 37.74 3.54 27.94
N ARG A 138 37.51 4.42 28.92
CA ARG A 138 38.59 5.17 29.62
C ARG A 138 38.64 4.87 31.12
N SER A 139 38.70 3.60 31.50
CA SER A 139 39.12 3.21 32.85
C SER A 139 40.44 2.43 32.76
N PRO A 140 41.60 3.06 33.04
CA PRO A 140 42.86 2.37 33.16
C PRO A 140 43.08 1.99 34.63
N ASN A 141 42.90 0.72 34.99
CA ASN A 141 43.41 0.19 36.26
C ASN A 141 43.58 -1.34 36.22
N HIS A 142 44.80 -1.77 35.87
CA HIS A 142 45.37 -3.03 36.32
C HIS A 142 46.73 -2.74 36.95
N ALA A 143 46.69 -2.27 38.19
CA ALA A 143 47.77 -2.47 39.15
C ALA A 143 47.26 -3.47 40.18
N VAL A 144 48.15 -4.36 40.62
CA VAL A 144 48.04 -5.36 41.70
C VAL A 144 48.06 -6.80 41.17
N VAL A 145 49.27 -7.31 40.98
CA VAL A 145 49.59 -8.73 41.21
C VAL A 145 50.69 -8.75 42.26
N SER A 146 50.32 -9.13 43.48
CA SER A 146 51.24 -9.62 44.51
C SER A 146 50.76 -10.99 44.97
N LYS A 147 51.57 -12.02 44.66
CA LYS A 147 52.01 -13.08 45.57
C LYS A 147 52.88 -14.07 44.81
#